data_AF-A0A7X7C0N2-F1
#
_entry.id   AF-A0A7X7C0N2-F1
#
_cell.length_a   1.000
_cell.length_b   1.000
_cell.length_c   1.000
_cell.angle_alpha   90.00
_cell.angle_beta   90.00
_cell.angle_gamma   90.00
#
_symmetry.space_group_name_H-M   'P 1'
#
loop_
_entity.id
_entity.type
_entity.pdbx_description
1 polymer ?
#
loop_
_entity_poly.entity_id
_entity_poly.type
_entity_poly.pdbx_seq_one_letter_code
_entity_poly.pdbx_strand_id
1 'polypeptide(L)'
;YGYNSWQLDLTPYIRYGEDNQLAIRIDNPNYSSRWYPGAGIYRNVWLIKTHPIHIGQWGTYITTSEVSSASAMVDLEISVNNDSKSVVEVTIETEIFELDSLGVKGEKSINRFSDSVISLNPGERDKTKLTTEINNPKLWGPKPTQTPNLYQAVTTLKQDNKVVDRYETSFGIRDLQFNPDEGVLVNGEIIELKGVNQHHDLGALGAAFNRRAAERQLEKVALWMDW
;
A
#
# COMPACT_ATOMS: atom_id res chain seq x y z
N TYR A 1 -6.14 -9.71 -16.86
CA TYR A 1 -6.77 -8.51 -17.43
C TYR A 1 -5.75 -7.37 -17.42
N GLY A 2 -5.69 -6.52 -18.47
CA GLY A 2 -4.55 -5.62 -18.72
C GLY A 2 -4.34 -4.49 -17.70
N TYR A 3 -5.29 -4.23 -16.80
CA TYR A 3 -5.20 -3.15 -15.82
C TYR A 3 -4.96 -3.61 -14.37
N ASN A 4 -5.06 -4.91 -14.11
CA ASN A 4 -4.91 -5.48 -12.77
C ASN A 4 -3.47 -5.95 -12.56
N SER A 5 -2.94 -5.70 -11.37
CA SER A 5 -1.69 -6.30 -10.91
C SER A 5 -1.87 -7.79 -10.62
N TRP A 6 -0.80 -8.56 -10.76
CA TRP A 6 -0.74 -10.00 -10.45
C TRP A 6 0.67 -10.38 -9.99
N GLN A 7 0.80 -11.52 -9.34
CA GLN A 7 2.06 -12.12 -8.92
C GLN A 7 2.11 -13.58 -9.36
N LEU A 8 3.31 -14.08 -9.64
CA LEU A 8 3.59 -15.50 -9.83
C LEU A 8 4.65 -15.91 -8.81
N ASP A 9 4.43 -17.05 -8.17
CA ASP A 9 5.47 -17.71 -7.39
C ASP A 9 6.44 -18.40 -8.34
N LEU A 10 7.69 -17.91 -8.38
CA LEU A 10 8.75 -18.46 -9.20
C LEU A 10 9.55 -19.53 -8.46
N THR A 11 9.39 -19.66 -7.14
CA THR A 11 10.25 -20.49 -6.26
C THR A 11 10.41 -21.93 -6.77
N PRO A 12 9.37 -22.65 -7.22
CA PRO A 12 9.52 -24.03 -7.71
C PRO A 12 10.29 -24.15 -9.03
N TYR A 13 10.49 -23.04 -9.75
CA TYR A 13 11.07 -23.01 -11.09
C TYR A 13 12.50 -22.44 -11.11
N ILE A 14 12.95 -21.81 -10.02
CA ILE A 14 14.29 -21.21 -9.94
C ILE A 14 15.37 -22.28 -9.87
N ARG A 15 16.40 -22.13 -10.70
CA ARG A 15 17.66 -22.86 -10.62
C ARG A 15 18.69 -22.00 -9.89
N TYR A 16 18.95 -22.31 -8.62
CA TYR A 16 19.86 -21.53 -7.80
C TYR A 16 21.31 -21.68 -8.27
N GLY A 17 22.02 -20.56 -8.39
CA GLY A 17 23.41 -20.53 -8.85
C GLY A 17 23.59 -20.64 -10.36
N GLU A 18 22.49 -20.72 -11.13
CA GLU A 18 22.48 -20.79 -12.59
C GLU A 18 21.75 -19.58 -13.21
N ASP A 19 21.88 -19.44 -14.52
CA ASP A 19 21.09 -18.50 -15.30
C ASP A 19 19.63 -18.96 -15.40
N ASN A 20 18.70 -18.03 -15.14
CA ASN A 20 17.26 -18.25 -15.21
C ASN A 20 16.65 -17.35 -16.30
N GLN A 21 15.71 -17.88 -17.09
CA GLN A 21 15.01 -17.12 -18.12
C GLN A 21 13.51 -17.01 -17.80
N LEU A 22 13.00 -15.78 -17.68
CA LEU A 22 11.58 -15.48 -17.62
C LEU A 22 11.11 -14.96 -18.98
N ALA A 23 10.14 -15.64 -19.59
CA ALA A 23 9.54 -15.22 -20.85
C ALA A 23 8.06 -14.87 -20.65
N ILE A 24 7.67 -13.67 -21.09
CA ILE A 24 6.28 -13.18 -20.99
C ILE A 24 5.77 -12.95 -22.41
N ARG A 25 4.75 -13.72 -22.81
CA ARG A 25 4.03 -13.50 -24.07
C ARG A 25 2.80 -12.63 -23.79
N ILE A 26 2.64 -11.58 -24.58
CA ILE A 26 1.51 -10.66 -24.50
C ILE A 26 0.80 -10.71 -25.84
N ASP A 27 -0.52 -10.87 -25.79
CA ASP A 27 -1.39 -10.79 -26.95
C ASP A 27 -2.42 -9.69 -26.71
N ASN A 28 -2.47 -8.71 -27.61
CA ASN A 28 -3.44 -7.62 -27.55
C ASN A 28 -4.28 -7.64 -28.84
N PRO A 29 -5.42 -8.34 -28.82
CA PRO A 29 -6.24 -8.49 -30.02
C PRO A 29 -6.84 -7.15 -30.44
N ASN A 30 -7.17 -7.06 -31.74
CA ASN A 30 -7.86 -5.89 -32.28
C ASN A 30 -9.23 -5.69 -31.61
N TYR A 31 -9.65 -4.43 -31.51
CA TYR A 31 -10.95 -4.02 -30.94
C TYR A 31 -11.16 -4.45 -29.48
N SER A 32 -10.08 -4.64 -28.72
CA SER A 32 -10.11 -4.99 -27.29
C SER A 32 -10.46 -3.81 -26.37
N SER A 33 -10.54 -2.58 -26.88
CA SER A 33 -10.77 -1.36 -26.09
C SER A 33 -11.45 -0.25 -26.90
N ARG A 34 -12.20 0.62 -26.23
CA ARG A 34 -12.83 1.84 -26.80
C ARG A 34 -11.90 3.07 -26.79
N TRP A 35 -10.82 3.03 -26.03
CA TRP A 35 -9.75 4.04 -25.98
C TRP A 35 -8.39 3.38 -26.23
N TYR A 36 -7.32 4.15 -26.43
CA TYR A 36 -5.98 3.60 -26.63
C TYR A 36 -5.53 2.78 -25.40
N PRO A 37 -5.43 1.44 -25.48
CA PRO A 37 -5.06 0.65 -24.31
C PRO A 37 -3.55 0.58 -24.11
N GLY A 38 -2.77 0.85 -25.17
CA GLY A 38 -1.37 0.44 -25.28
C GLY A 38 -1.23 -1.08 -25.46
N ALA A 39 0.01 -1.56 -25.50
CA ALA A 39 0.32 -2.99 -25.51
C ALA A 39 1.67 -3.22 -24.81
N GLY A 40 1.80 -4.34 -24.10
CA GLY A 40 3.05 -4.73 -23.46
C GLY A 40 3.06 -4.57 -21.94
N ILE A 41 4.26 -4.70 -21.37
CA ILE A 41 4.52 -4.49 -19.94
C ILE A 41 4.66 -2.99 -19.70
N TYR A 42 3.52 -2.31 -19.56
CA TYR A 42 3.48 -0.85 -19.47
C TYR A 42 3.60 -0.29 -18.04
N ARG A 43 3.66 -1.15 -17.02
CA ARG A 43 3.86 -0.79 -15.61
C ARG A 43 5.06 -1.52 -15.04
N ASN A 44 5.50 -1.08 -13.86
CA ASN A 44 6.64 -1.62 -13.15
C ASN A 44 6.53 -3.14 -12.95
N VAL A 45 7.66 -3.82 -13.09
CA VAL A 45 7.85 -5.23 -12.72
C VAL A 45 8.77 -5.27 -11.50
N TRP A 46 8.42 -6.13 -10.55
CA TRP A 46 9.18 -6.30 -9.30
C TRP A 46 9.59 -7.75 -9.16
N LEU A 47 10.83 -8.00 -8.71
CA LEU A 47 11.25 -9.29 -8.20
C LEU A 47 11.25 -9.22 -6.68
N ILE A 48 10.42 -10.05 -6.05
CA ILE A 48 10.28 -10.10 -4.60
C ILE A 48 11.00 -11.36 -4.11
N LYS A 49 11.91 -11.19 -3.16
CA LYS A 49 12.61 -12.28 -2.49
C LYS A 49 12.37 -12.16 -1.00
N THR A 50 11.75 -13.18 -0.42
CA THR A 50 11.40 -13.24 1.00
C THR A 50 12.00 -14.49 1.63
N HIS A 51 12.01 -14.52 2.97
CA HIS A 51 12.15 -15.77 3.72
C HIS A 51 10.88 -16.63 3.55
N PRO A 52 10.92 -17.96 3.76
CA PRO A 52 9.70 -18.80 3.74
C PRO A 52 8.63 -18.37 4.74
N ILE A 53 9.01 -17.60 5.76
CA ILE A 53 8.07 -16.97 6.69
C ILE A 53 8.04 -15.49 6.36
N HIS A 54 6.92 -15.02 5.81
CA HIS A 54 6.83 -13.67 5.26
C HIS A 54 5.41 -13.14 5.26
N ILE A 55 5.27 -11.83 5.09
CA ILE A 55 3.98 -11.18 4.88
C ILE A 55 3.51 -11.44 3.46
N GLY A 56 2.25 -11.82 3.31
CA GLY A 56 1.65 -12.15 2.02
C GLY A 56 1.59 -10.96 1.05
N GLN A 57 1.32 -11.23 -0.23
CA GLN A 57 1.02 -10.16 -1.19
C GLN A 57 -0.22 -9.39 -0.74
N TRP A 58 -0.10 -8.06 -0.61
CA TRP A 58 -1.14 -7.21 -0.02
C TRP A 58 -1.54 -7.69 1.39
N GLY A 59 -0.58 -8.25 2.11
CA GLY A 59 -0.79 -8.88 3.41
C GLY A 59 -0.96 -7.89 4.56
N THR A 60 -1.14 -6.59 4.30
CA THR A 60 -1.47 -5.61 5.34
C THR A 60 -2.68 -4.79 4.92
N TYR A 61 -3.54 -4.51 5.89
CA TYR A 61 -4.69 -3.64 5.70
C TYR A 61 -4.87 -2.76 6.93
N ILE A 62 -4.83 -1.44 6.74
CA ILE A 62 -4.92 -0.45 7.81
C ILE A 62 -6.23 0.34 7.66
N THR A 63 -6.96 0.46 8.76
CA THR A 63 -8.12 1.33 8.89
C THR A 63 -7.95 2.26 10.08
N THR A 64 -8.68 3.38 10.06
CA THR A 64 -8.71 4.33 11.17
C THR A 64 -10.15 4.58 11.58
N SER A 65 -10.39 4.60 12.88
CA SER A 65 -11.69 4.85 13.50
C SER A 65 -11.56 5.86 14.64
N GLU A 66 -12.70 6.40 15.10
CA GLU A 66 -12.73 7.36 16.22
C GLU A 66 -11.78 8.56 16.01
N VAL A 67 -11.71 9.05 14.77
CA VAL A 67 -10.71 10.04 14.36
C VAL A 67 -11.07 11.43 14.85
N SER A 68 -10.17 12.03 15.62
CA SER A 68 -10.24 13.42 16.07
C SER A 68 -8.86 14.06 16.12
N SER A 69 -8.79 15.36 16.43
CA SER A 69 -7.51 16.03 16.70
C SER A 69 -6.84 15.56 18.00
N ALA A 70 -7.61 14.96 18.94
CA ALA A 70 -7.10 14.52 20.23
C ALA A 70 -6.51 13.10 20.15
N SER A 71 -7.22 12.18 19.50
CA SER A 71 -6.73 10.83 19.23
C SER A 71 -7.44 10.20 18.03
N ALA A 72 -6.87 9.09 17.55
CA ALA A 72 -7.48 8.21 16.55
C ALA A 72 -7.07 6.75 16.82
N MET A 73 -8.02 5.83 16.65
CA MET A 73 -7.76 4.41 16.67
C MET A 73 -7.25 3.95 15.31
N VAL A 74 -6.16 3.19 15.31
CA VAL A 74 -5.57 2.59 14.11
C VAL A 74 -5.63 1.08 14.24
N ASP A 75 -6.32 0.44 13.31
CA ASP A 75 -6.46 -1.01 13.21
C ASP A 75 -5.61 -1.53 12.06
N LEU A 76 -4.90 -2.63 12.30
CA LEU A 76 -4.00 -3.27 11.35
C LEU A 76 -4.32 -4.77 11.29
N GLU A 77 -4.71 -5.25 10.12
CA GLU A 77 -4.75 -6.68 9.78
C GLU A 77 -3.46 -7.06 9.04
N ILE A 78 -2.81 -8.14 9.47
CA ILE A 78 -1.57 -8.67 8.88
C ILE A 78 -1.80 -10.12 8.49
N SER A 79 -1.51 -10.48 7.24
CA SER A 79 -1.51 -11.84 6.73
C SER A 79 -0.08 -12.36 6.64
N VAL A 80 0.22 -13.37 7.46
CA VAL A 80 1.54 -14.02 7.52
C VAL A 80 1.45 -15.41 6.89
N ASN A 81 2.38 -15.71 5.99
CA ASN A 81 2.50 -17.00 5.31
C ASN A 81 3.65 -17.81 5.90
N ASN A 82 3.44 -19.12 6.04
CA ASN A 82 4.49 -20.10 6.32
C ASN A 82 4.64 -21.06 5.13
N ASP A 83 5.55 -20.76 4.21
CA ASP A 83 5.88 -21.63 3.07
C ASP A 83 6.97 -22.66 3.41
N SER A 84 7.31 -22.81 4.70
CA SER A 84 8.25 -23.82 5.18
C SER A 84 7.58 -25.20 5.38
N LYS A 85 8.38 -26.20 5.76
CA LYS A 85 7.91 -27.58 6.02
C LYS A 85 7.68 -27.88 7.49
N SER A 86 7.84 -26.90 8.37
CA SER A 86 7.72 -27.05 9.83
C SER A 86 6.71 -26.06 10.40
N VAL A 87 6.14 -26.43 11.55
CA VAL A 87 5.42 -25.45 12.38
C VAL A 87 6.44 -24.40 12.83
N VAL A 88 6.04 -23.13 12.79
CA VAL A 88 6.89 -22.02 13.24
C VAL A 88 6.13 -21.12 14.20
N GLU A 89 6.84 -20.61 15.19
CA GLU A 89 6.39 -19.49 16.00
C GLU A 89 7.01 -18.20 15.46
N VAL A 90 6.19 -17.16 15.31
CA VAL A 90 6.60 -15.87 14.74
C VAL A 90 6.14 -14.75 15.66
N THR A 91 7.09 -13.90 16.02
CA THR A 91 6.81 -12.63 16.69
C THR A 91 6.60 -11.53 15.65
N ILE A 92 5.52 -10.79 15.79
CA ILE A 92 5.12 -9.67 14.95
C ILE A 92 5.34 -8.38 15.76
N GLU A 93 6.19 -7.50 15.24
CA GLU A 93 6.42 -6.17 15.80
C GLU A 93 6.05 -5.13 14.74
N THR A 94 5.22 -4.15 15.08
CA THR A 94 4.88 -3.06 14.16
C THR A 94 5.07 -1.69 14.80
N GLU A 95 5.88 -0.88 14.14
CA GLU A 95 6.15 0.52 14.51
C GLU A 95 5.54 1.48 13.49
N ILE A 96 5.10 2.64 13.96
CA ILE A 96 4.49 3.70 13.15
C ILE A 96 5.42 4.91 13.12
N PHE A 97 5.67 5.42 11.92
CA PHE A 97 6.51 6.58 11.66
C PHE A 97 5.72 7.64 10.90
N GLU A 98 6.01 8.92 11.16
CA GLU A 98 5.55 10.00 10.29
C GLU A 98 6.39 10.06 9.01
N LEU A 99 5.76 10.43 7.89
CA LEU A 99 6.43 10.79 6.66
C LEU A 99 6.47 12.30 6.51
N ASP A 100 7.59 12.84 6.01
CA ASP A 100 7.69 14.24 5.64
C ASP A 100 6.93 14.54 4.33
N SER A 101 6.95 15.80 3.88
CA SER A 101 6.29 16.24 2.65
C SER A 101 6.87 15.62 1.37
N LEU A 102 8.05 15.00 1.43
CA LEU A 102 8.69 14.27 0.34
C LEU A 102 8.40 12.75 0.44
N GLY A 103 7.67 12.31 1.46
CA GLY A 103 7.39 10.91 1.72
C GLY A 103 8.56 10.18 2.39
N VAL A 104 9.53 10.89 2.96
CA VAL A 104 10.67 10.30 3.66
C VAL A 104 10.28 10.00 5.09
N LYS A 105 10.52 8.76 5.51
CA LYS A 105 10.24 8.26 6.85
C LYS A 105 11.16 8.90 7.89
N GLY A 106 10.60 9.38 9.00
CA GLY A 106 11.37 9.87 10.14
C GLY A 106 12.22 8.78 10.81
N GLU A 107 13.25 9.19 11.54
CA GLU A 107 14.17 8.26 12.22
C GLU A 107 13.56 7.57 13.45
N LYS A 108 12.57 8.21 14.10
CA LYS A 108 11.95 7.73 15.34
C LYS A 108 10.50 7.33 15.10
N SER A 109 10.12 6.18 15.64
CA SER A 109 8.72 5.78 15.69
C SER A 109 7.96 6.70 16.64
N ILE A 110 6.76 7.09 16.23
CA ILE A 110 5.85 7.92 17.01
C ILE A 110 4.86 7.07 17.82
N ASN A 111 4.67 5.81 17.42
CA ASN A 111 3.84 4.85 18.11
C ASN A 111 4.21 3.42 17.70
N ARG A 112 3.69 2.41 18.39
CA ARG A 112 3.80 0.99 18.05
C ARG A 112 2.54 0.23 18.45
N PHE A 113 2.33 -0.90 17.80
CA PHE A 113 1.34 -1.88 18.24
C PHE A 113 1.94 -2.75 19.34
N SER A 114 1.07 -3.39 20.14
CA SER A 114 1.51 -4.47 21.03
C SER A 114 2.09 -5.62 20.22
N ASP A 115 3.16 -6.23 20.72
CA ASP A 115 3.75 -7.39 20.08
C ASP A 115 2.78 -8.56 20.10
N SER A 116 2.77 -9.33 19.02
CA SER A 116 1.94 -10.51 18.88
C SER A 116 2.79 -11.71 18.53
N VAL A 117 2.42 -12.87 19.06
CA VAL A 117 3.08 -14.14 18.75
C VAL A 117 2.03 -15.07 18.17
N ILE A 118 2.30 -15.59 16.98
CA ILE A 118 1.44 -16.56 16.29
C ILE A 118 2.21 -17.84 16.00
N SER A 119 1.48 -18.97 15.95
CA SER A 119 2.01 -20.27 15.55
C SER A 119 1.36 -20.67 14.23
N LEU A 120 2.17 -21.00 13.23
CA LEU A 120 1.73 -21.31 11.87
C LEU A 120 2.14 -22.73 11.50
N ASN A 121 1.19 -23.54 11.07
CA ASN A 121 1.45 -24.83 10.46
C ASN A 121 2.11 -24.69 9.07
N PRO A 122 2.78 -25.73 8.56
CA PRO A 122 3.33 -25.73 7.21
C PRO A 122 2.25 -25.41 6.15
N GLY A 123 2.51 -24.44 5.28
CA GLY A 123 1.58 -23.98 4.24
C GLY A 123 0.42 -23.12 4.73
N GLU A 124 0.37 -22.80 6.03
CA GLU A 124 -0.69 -21.99 6.62
C GLU A 124 -0.53 -20.50 6.29
N ARG A 125 -1.66 -19.81 6.20
CA ARG A 125 -1.76 -18.35 6.11
C ARG A 125 -2.67 -17.88 7.22
N ASP A 126 -2.11 -17.20 8.21
CA ASP A 126 -2.88 -16.65 9.33
C ASP A 126 -3.12 -15.15 9.15
N LYS A 127 -4.17 -14.64 9.79
CA LYS A 127 -4.52 -13.22 9.85
C LYS A 127 -4.54 -12.74 11.29
N THR A 128 -3.56 -11.92 11.65
CA THR A 128 -3.49 -11.26 12.95
C THR A 128 -4.09 -9.86 12.86
N LYS A 129 -4.90 -9.48 13.86
CA LYS A 129 -5.46 -8.13 13.98
C LYS A 129 -4.87 -7.44 15.20
N LEU A 130 -4.37 -6.24 15.01
CA LEU A 130 -3.79 -5.40 16.04
C LEU A 130 -4.45 -4.02 16.01
N THR A 131 -4.55 -3.38 17.17
CA THR A 131 -5.13 -2.05 17.31
C THR A 131 -4.22 -1.22 18.20
N THR A 132 -4.06 0.07 17.90
CA THR A 132 -3.36 1.04 18.74
C THR A 132 -4.02 2.41 18.65
N GLU A 133 -3.92 3.20 19.71
CA GLU A 133 -4.40 4.58 19.74
C GLU A 133 -3.23 5.54 19.46
N ILE A 134 -3.38 6.43 18.48
CA ILE A 134 -2.43 7.51 18.24
C ILE A 134 -2.99 8.79 18.85
N ASN A 135 -2.26 9.35 19.82
CA ASN A 135 -2.56 10.65 20.43
C ASN A 135 -2.07 11.81 19.56
N ASN A 136 -2.87 12.87 19.48
CA ASN A 136 -2.64 14.08 18.70
C ASN A 136 -2.20 13.78 17.24
N PRO A 137 -2.96 12.97 16.48
CA PRO A 137 -2.57 12.57 15.14
C PRO A 137 -2.55 13.78 14.18
N LYS A 138 -1.57 13.80 13.27
CA LYS A 138 -1.60 14.69 12.11
C LYS A 138 -2.55 14.10 11.08
N LEU A 139 -3.76 14.65 11.00
CA LEU A 139 -4.78 14.15 10.09
C LEU A 139 -4.35 14.33 8.63
N TRP A 140 -4.64 13.33 7.81
CA TRP A 140 -4.60 13.44 6.36
C TRP A 140 -5.86 14.16 5.90
N GLY A 141 -5.70 15.14 5.01
CA GLY A 141 -6.80 15.84 4.40
C GLY A 141 -6.41 16.51 3.09
N PRO A 142 -7.40 16.85 2.23
CA PRO A 142 -7.14 17.56 0.99
C PRO A 142 -6.74 19.02 1.25
N LYS A 143 -5.90 19.57 0.37
CA LYS A 143 -5.67 21.01 0.28
C LYS A 143 -6.95 21.74 -0.14
N PRO A 144 -7.05 23.08 0.04
CA PRO A 144 -6.08 23.98 0.67
C PRO A 144 -6.24 24.12 2.20
N THR A 145 -7.37 23.70 2.76
CA THR A 145 -7.68 23.90 4.20
C THR A 145 -7.04 22.83 5.09
N GLN A 146 -6.70 21.66 4.54
CA GLN A 146 -6.09 20.56 5.28
C GLN A 146 -4.73 20.17 4.68
N THR A 147 -4.02 19.29 5.37
CA THR A 147 -2.68 18.84 4.99
C THR A 147 -2.68 17.33 4.72
N PRO A 148 -2.09 16.84 3.62
CA PRO A 148 -2.06 15.42 3.29
C PRO A 148 -0.96 14.69 4.09
N ASN A 149 -1.03 14.72 5.43
CA ASN A 149 -0.08 14.06 6.31
C ASN A 149 -0.12 12.54 6.12
N LEU A 150 1.04 11.89 6.04
CA LEU A 150 1.14 10.44 5.85
C LEU A 150 2.00 9.80 6.94
N TYR A 151 1.71 8.53 7.16
CA TYR A 151 2.42 7.65 8.08
C TYR A 151 2.91 6.41 7.34
N GLN A 152 3.89 5.74 7.94
CA GLN A 152 4.41 4.45 7.51
C GLN A 152 4.34 3.48 8.68
N ALA A 153 3.55 2.41 8.54
CA ALA A 153 3.63 1.25 9.42
C ALA A 153 4.74 0.32 8.90
N VAL A 154 5.67 -0.03 9.77
CA VAL A 154 6.76 -0.96 9.48
C VAL A 154 6.53 -2.21 10.31
N THR A 155 6.09 -3.27 9.67
CA THR A 155 5.90 -4.59 10.30
C THR A 155 7.14 -5.43 10.10
N THR A 156 7.67 -5.98 11.20
CA THR A 156 8.83 -6.85 11.23
C THR A 156 8.41 -8.21 11.78
N LEU A 157 8.70 -9.27 11.03
CA LEU A 157 8.53 -10.64 11.50
C LEU A 157 9.84 -11.16 12.07
N LYS A 158 9.78 -11.78 13.24
CA LYS A 158 10.93 -12.43 13.88
C LYS A 158 10.66 -13.91 14.16
N GLN A 159 11.67 -14.73 13.91
CA GLN A 159 11.73 -16.13 14.30
C GLN A 159 13.01 -16.32 15.12
N ASP A 160 12.91 -16.90 16.32
CA ASP A 160 14.05 -17.08 17.23
C ASP A 160 14.87 -15.78 17.45
N ASN A 161 14.17 -14.66 17.66
CA ASN A 161 14.72 -13.30 17.78
C ASN A 161 15.51 -12.78 16.55
N LYS A 162 15.45 -13.45 15.41
CA LYS A 162 16.04 -12.99 14.14
C LYS A 162 14.96 -12.46 13.22
N VAL A 163 15.23 -11.33 12.59
CA VAL A 163 14.33 -10.76 11.58
C VAL A 163 14.33 -11.66 10.34
N VAL A 164 13.14 -12.13 9.96
CA VAL A 164 12.93 -12.97 8.76
C VAL A 164 12.23 -12.21 7.64
N ASP A 165 11.44 -11.19 7.97
CA ASP A 165 10.80 -10.34 6.98
C ASP A 165 10.53 -8.93 7.51
N ARG A 166 10.43 -7.96 6.60
CA ARG A 166 10.08 -6.58 6.88
C ARG A 166 9.21 -6.01 5.77
N TYR A 167 8.04 -5.49 6.15
CA TYR A 167 7.05 -4.98 5.21
C TYR A 167 6.59 -3.58 5.63
N GLU A 168 6.49 -2.67 4.66
CA GLU A 168 6.13 -1.27 4.91
C GLU A 168 4.77 -0.94 4.28
N THR A 169 3.86 -0.36 5.06
CA THR A 169 2.51 0.06 4.61
C THR A 169 2.29 1.55 4.85
N SER A 170 2.12 2.33 3.79
CA SER A 170 1.85 3.78 3.89
C SER A 170 0.35 4.02 4.11
N PHE A 171 -0.01 4.92 5.02
CA PHE A 171 -1.41 5.24 5.32
C PHE A 171 -1.58 6.70 5.76
N GLY A 172 -2.82 7.18 5.78
CA GLY A 172 -3.19 8.50 6.29
C GLY A 172 -4.41 8.37 7.22
N ILE A 173 -4.39 9.11 8.33
CA ILE A 173 -5.44 9.08 9.35
C ILE A 173 -6.47 10.15 9.01
N ARG A 174 -7.71 9.76 8.71
CA ARG A 174 -8.77 10.70 8.37
C ARG A 174 -10.14 10.14 8.70
N ASP A 175 -11.07 11.03 8.97
CA ASP A 175 -12.50 10.73 8.93
C ASP A 175 -13.07 11.07 7.54
N LEU A 176 -13.98 10.24 7.04
CA LEU A 176 -14.65 10.44 5.75
C LEU A 176 -16.13 10.10 5.91
N GLN A 177 -16.99 11.08 5.67
CA GLN A 177 -18.44 10.93 5.77
C GLN A 177 -19.12 11.29 4.44
N PHE A 178 -20.16 10.54 4.11
CA PHE A 178 -21.04 10.82 2.97
C PHE A 178 -22.43 11.12 3.54
N ASN A 179 -22.74 12.40 3.66
CA ASN A 179 -23.99 12.90 4.20
C ASN A 179 -24.95 13.26 3.03
N PRO A 180 -26.21 12.80 3.05
CA PRO A 180 -27.18 13.11 1.99
C PRO A 180 -27.54 14.60 1.88
N ASP A 181 -27.42 15.37 2.97
CA ASP A 181 -27.79 16.79 3.04
C ASP A 181 -26.57 17.70 2.86
N GLU A 182 -25.40 17.32 3.39
CA GLU A 182 -24.18 18.14 3.39
C GLU A 182 -23.16 17.75 2.30
N GLY A 183 -23.29 16.55 1.72
CA GLY A 183 -22.35 16.01 0.74
C GLY A 183 -21.19 15.24 1.37
N VAL A 184 -19.96 15.47 0.90
CA VAL A 184 -18.77 14.77 1.40
C VAL A 184 -18.10 15.61 2.48
N LEU A 185 -17.84 15.00 3.63
CA LEU A 185 -17.05 15.62 4.69
C LEU A 185 -15.74 14.87 4.87
N VAL A 186 -14.64 15.63 5.01
CA VAL A 186 -13.33 15.10 5.38
C VAL A 186 -12.89 15.79 6.66
N ASN A 187 -12.67 15.01 7.72
CA ASN A 187 -12.33 15.53 9.05
C ASN A 187 -13.32 16.60 9.57
N GLY A 188 -14.61 16.42 9.27
CA GLY A 188 -15.70 17.34 9.67
C GLY A 188 -15.85 18.59 8.80
N GLU A 189 -14.98 18.84 7.82
CA GLU A 189 -15.14 19.93 6.86
C GLU A 189 -15.85 19.45 5.59
N ILE A 190 -16.82 20.21 5.09
CA ILE A 190 -17.49 19.94 3.82
C ILE A 190 -16.50 20.15 2.68
N ILE A 191 -16.34 19.13 1.82
CA ILE A 191 -15.47 19.15 0.65
C ILE A 191 -16.32 19.05 -0.62
N GLU A 192 -16.24 20.08 -1.46
CA GLU A 192 -16.82 20.03 -2.80
C GLU A 192 -15.94 19.16 -3.73
N LEU A 193 -16.52 18.10 -4.29
CA LEU A 193 -15.84 17.22 -5.23
C LEU A 193 -15.73 17.85 -6.62
N LYS A 194 -14.74 18.73 -6.80
CA LYS A 194 -14.34 19.20 -8.13
C LYS A 194 -13.51 18.08 -8.76
N GLY A 195 -14.11 17.28 -9.64
CA GLY A 195 -13.48 16.09 -10.23
C GLY A 195 -13.31 16.16 -11.75
N VAL A 196 -12.33 15.42 -12.27
CA VAL A 196 -12.13 15.17 -13.71
C VAL A 196 -12.00 13.67 -13.97
N ASN A 197 -12.39 13.21 -15.16
CA ASN A 197 -12.13 11.84 -15.60
C ASN A 197 -10.78 11.76 -16.31
N GLN A 198 -9.93 10.82 -15.92
CA GLN A 198 -8.57 10.68 -16.43
C GLN A 198 -8.34 9.25 -16.93
N HIS A 199 -7.98 9.09 -18.22
CA HIS A 199 -7.50 7.81 -18.75
C HIS A 199 -6.05 7.52 -18.30
N HIS A 200 -5.58 6.29 -18.49
CA HIS A 200 -4.29 5.83 -17.94
C HIS A 200 -3.07 6.24 -18.76
N ASP A 201 -3.25 6.66 -20.01
CA ASP A 201 -2.15 7.01 -20.89
C ASP A 201 -1.52 8.37 -20.52
N LEU A 202 -0.24 8.51 -20.87
CA LEU A 202 0.58 9.68 -20.59
C LEU A 202 0.88 10.44 -21.90
N GLY A 203 -0.11 10.49 -22.80
CA GLY A 203 -0.05 11.21 -24.06
C GLY A 203 1.05 10.68 -24.98
N ALA A 204 2.06 11.51 -25.27
CA ALA A 204 3.16 11.16 -26.17
C ALA A 204 4.00 9.95 -25.70
N LEU A 205 3.95 9.61 -24.40
CA LEU A 205 4.60 8.41 -23.85
C LEU A 205 3.77 7.13 -24.08
N GLY A 206 2.55 7.27 -24.61
CA GLY A 206 1.59 6.19 -24.70
C GLY A 206 1.19 5.67 -23.32
N ALA A 207 1.03 4.35 -23.19
CA ALA A 207 0.61 3.73 -21.94
C ALA A 207 1.78 3.48 -20.96
N ALA A 208 3.04 3.61 -21.39
CA ALA A 208 4.19 3.32 -20.54
C ALA A 208 4.18 4.24 -19.32
N PHE A 209 3.99 3.66 -18.13
CA PHE A 209 3.86 4.43 -16.91
C PHE A 209 5.18 5.12 -16.58
N ASN A 210 5.10 6.42 -16.33
CA ASN A 210 6.21 7.23 -15.91
C ASN A 210 5.77 8.09 -14.72
N ARG A 211 6.44 7.91 -13.57
CA ARG A 211 6.08 8.58 -12.31
C ARG A 211 6.02 10.10 -12.47
N ARG A 212 7.01 10.71 -13.11
CA ARG A 212 7.07 12.18 -13.25
C ARG A 212 6.00 12.71 -14.21
N ALA A 213 5.71 12.00 -15.30
CA ALA A 213 4.64 12.40 -16.21
C ALA A 213 3.25 12.31 -15.56
N ALA A 214 3.00 11.25 -14.78
CA ALA A 214 1.77 11.11 -14.00
C ALA A 214 1.65 12.18 -12.92
N GLU A 215 2.74 12.45 -12.18
CA GLU A 215 2.80 13.53 -11.19
C GLU A 215 2.52 14.90 -11.82
N ARG A 216 3.15 15.20 -12.97
CA ARG A 216 2.87 16.43 -13.73
C ARG A 216 1.40 16.54 -14.16
N GLN A 217 0.75 15.44 -14.55
CA GLN A 217 -0.68 15.48 -14.89
C GLN A 217 -1.50 15.89 -13.67
N LEU A 218 -1.23 15.33 -12.49
CA LEU A 218 -1.92 15.69 -11.25
C LEU A 218 -1.64 17.15 -10.83
N GLU A 219 -0.40 17.61 -10.93
CA GLU A 219 -0.05 19.02 -10.68
C GLU A 219 -0.83 19.97 -11.61
N LYS A 220 -0.99 19.61 -12.88
CA LYS A 220 -1.76 20.42 -13.83
C LYS A 220 -3.24 20.43 -13.49
N VAL A 221 -3.83 19.29 -13.14
CA VAL A 221 -5.23 19.24 -12.70
C VAL A 221 -5.44 20.10 -11.46
N ALA A 222 -4.57 19.98 -10.45
CA ALA A 222 -4.65 20.81 -9.24
C ALA A 222 -4.59 22.31 -9.56
N LEU A 223 -3.66 22.73 -10.43
CA LEU A 223 -3.53 24.14 -10.85
C LEU A 223 -4.75 24.67 -11.60
N TRP A 224 -5.43 23.84 -12.40
CA TRP A 224 -6.59 24.28 -13.20
C TRP A 224 -7.86 24.45 -12.37
N MET A 225 -7.86 23.88 -11.17
CA MET A 225 -9.03 23.77 -10.33
C MET A 225 -8.92 24.66 -9.07
N ASP A 226 -7.92 25.55 -9.03
CA ASP A 226 -7.61 26.51 -7.96
C ASP A 226 -7.42 25.84 -6.57
N TRP A 227 -6.72 24.69 -6.53
CA TRP A 227 -6.36 23.98 -5.29
C TRP A 227 -5.01 24.43 -4.69
#